data_AF-A0A455T836-F1
#
_entry.id   AF-A0A455T836-F1
#
_cell.length_a   1.000
_cell.length_b   1.000
_cell.length_c   1.000
_cell.angle_alpha   90.00
_cell.angle_beta   90.00
_cell.angle_gamma   90.00
#
_symmetry.space_group_name_H-M   'P 1'
#
loop_
_entity.id
_entity.type
_entity.pdbx_description
1 polymer ?
#
loop_
_entity_poly.entity_id
_entity_poly.type
_entity_poly.pdbx_seq_one_letter_code
_entity_poly.pdbx_strand_id
1 'polypeptide(L)' 'MIGKTGRPRGLAALSPERRREIASKGGRTSQSRGTAHQWTAEEASAAGKKGSARYARRRAELQSQLP' A
#
# COMPACT_ATOMS: atom_id res chain seq x y z
N MET A 1 -15.25 14.68 -24.21
CA MET A 1 -14.17 14.53 -23.20
C MET A 1 -14.11 15.82 -22.38
N ILE A 2 -14.43 15.78 -21.09
CA ILE A 2 -14.38 16.97 -20.21
C ILE A 2 -12.95 17.13 -19.71
N GLY A 3 -12.21 18.10 -20.25
CA GLY A 3 -10.87 18.46 -19.77
C GLY A 3 -10.93 19.11 -18.39
N LYS A 4 -9.99 18.76 -17.51
CA LYS A 4 -9.85 19.36 -16.17
C LYS A 4 -9.47 20.85 -16.28
N THR A 5 -10.45 21.75 -16.37
CA THR A 5 -10.26 23.21 -16.50
C THR A 5 -10.13 23.95 -15.17
N GLY A 6 -9.33 23.42 -14.23
CA GLY A 6 -9.10 24.06 -12.94
C GLY A 6 -7.61 24.19 -12.63
N ARG A 7 -7.15 25.40 -12.29
CA ARG A 7 -5.82 25.56 -11.65
C ARG A 7 -5.76 24.67 -10.41
N PRO A 8 -4.66 23.92 -10.21
CA PRO A 8 -4.54 23.04 -9.06
C PRO A 8 -4.62 23.88 -7.77
N ARG A 9 -5.32 23.38 -6.75
CA ARG A 9 -5.48 24.01 -5.44
C ARG A 9 -5.18 23.01 -4.32
N GLY A 10 -4.87 23.52 -3.13
CA GLY A 10 -4.59 22.70 -1.95
C GLY A 10 -3.39 21.76 -2.19
N LEU A 11 -3.48 20.51 -1.73
CA LEU A 11 -2.41 19.52 -1.89
C LEU A 11 -2.01 19.29 -3.36
N ALA A 12 -2.95 19.45 -4.30
CA ALA A 12 -2.68 19.27 -5.72
C ALA A 12 -1.82 20.40 -6.32
N ALA A 13 -1.78 21.58 -5.68
CA ALA A 13 -0.95 22.70 -6.10
C ALA A 13 0.51 22.59 -5.63
N LEU A 14 0.80 21.66 -4.70
CA LEU A 14 2.12 21.49 -4.13
C LEU A 14 3.05 20.72 -5.07
N SER A 15 4.35 21.01 -4.97
CA SER A 15 5.38 20.22 -5.64
C SER A 15 5.29 18.73 -5.23
N PRO A 16 5.69 17.79 -6.09
CA PRO A 16 5.68 16.37 -5.78
C PRO A 16 6.40 16.02 -4.48
N GLU A 17 7.54 16.67 -4.22
CA GLU A 17 8.39 16.46 -3.06
C GLU A 17 7.64 16.86 -1.78
N ARG A 18 7.02 18.05 -1.79
CA ARG A 18 6.26 18.55 -0.64
C ARG A 18 5.02 17.72 -0.38
N ARG A 19 4.34 17.24 -1.43
CA ARG A 19 3.21 16.31 -1.30
C ARG A 19 3.64 15.01 -0.64
N ARG A 20 4.77 14.44 -1.08
CA ARG A 20 5.33 13.20 -0.52
C ARG A 20 5.70 13.38 0.94
N GLU A 21 6.33 14.49 1.29
CA GLU A 21 6.68 14.81 2.67
C GLU A 21 5.45 14.89 3.58
N ILE A 22 4.41 15.62 3.15
CA ILE A 22 3.14 15.73 3.89
C ILE A 22 2.47 14.37 4.03
N ALA A 23 2.38 13.59 2.96
CA ALA A 23 1.82 12.23 3.01
C ALA A 23 2.60 11.33 3.97
N SER A 24 3.94 11.38 3.92
CA SER A 24 4.84 10.61 4.79
C SER A 24 4.71 11.04 6.26
N LYS A 25 4.52 12.34 6.52
CA LYS A 25 4.29 12.85 7.88
C LYS A 25 2.92 12.44 8.40
N GLY A 26 1.87 12.52 7.57
CA GLY A 26 0.51 12.11 7.92
C GLY A 26 0.43 10.63 8.30
N GLY A 27 1.04 9.75 7.49
CA GLY A 27 1.08 8.32 7.78
C GLY A 27 1.77 8.00 9.11
N ARG A 28 2.98 8.55 9.32
CA ARG A 28 3.72 8.38 10.59
C ARG A 28 2.96 8.90 11.80
N THR A 29 2.29 10.05 11.64
CA THR A 29 1.51 10.67 12.72
C THR A 29 0.29 9.83 13.08
N SER A 30 -0.40 9.26 12.09
CA SER A 30 -1.54 8.37 12.35
C SER A 30 -1.12 7.10 13.09
N GLN A 31 0.04 6.55 12.72
CA GLN A 31 0.61 5.39 13.39
C GLN A 31 1.02 5.71 14.82
N SER A 32 1.71 6.84 15.05
CA SER A 32 2.15 7.23 16.39
C SER A 32 1.00 7.61 17.32
N ARG A 33 -0.09 8.18 16.77
CA ARG A 33 -1.31 8.50 17.52
C ARG A 33 -2.20 7.30 17.79
N GLY A 34 -1.90 6.12 17.23
CA GLY A 34 -2.74 4.93 17.37
C GLY A 34 -4.09 5.02 16.65
N THR A 35 -4.29 6.02 15.79
CA THR A 35 -5.54 6.17 15.01
C THR A 35 -5.58 5.23 13.82
N ALA A 36 -4.42 4.78 13.36
CA ALA A 36 -4.32 3.76 12.33
C ALA A 36 -4.38 2.34 12.91
N HIS A 37 -4.78 1.38 12.07
CA HIS A 37 -4.68 -0.04 12.38
C HIS A 37 -3.23 -0.41 12.70
N GLN A 38 -3.05 -1.04 13.87
CA GLN A 38 -1.78 -1.56 14.36
C GLN A 38 -1.75 -3.05 14.09
N TRP A 39 -0.69 -3.50 13.44
CA TRP A 39 -0.50 -4.91 13.17
C TRP A 39 0.00 -5.60 14.43
N THR A 40 -0.73 -6.63 14.87
CA THR A 40 -0.17 -7.60 15.81
C THR A 40 0.80 -8.54 15.10
N ALA A 41 1.72 -9.15 15.85
CA ALA A 41 2.66 -10.13 15.30
C ALA A 41 1.93 -11.32 14.65
N GLU A 42 0.79 -11.71 15.21
CA GLU A 42 -0.06 -12.77 14.68
C GLU A 42 -0.69 -12.38 13.34
N GLU A 43 -1.29 -11.19 13.23
CA GLU A 43 -1.88 -10.70 11.98
C GLU A 43 -0.82 -10.57 10.88
N ALA A 44 0.37 -10.05 11.22
CA ALA A 44 1.47 -9.95 10.27
C ALA A 44 1.92 -11.33 9.76
N SER A 45 2.00 -12.31 10.66
CA SER A 45 2.32 -13.70 10.31
C SER A 45 1.25 -14.33 9.41
N ALA A 46 -0.03 -14.15 9.76
CA ALA A 46 -1.16 -14.68 8.97
C ALA A 46 -1.20 -14.06 7.57
N ALA A 47 -1.02 -12.74 7.46
CA ALA A 47 -0.95 -12.06 6.16
C ALA A 47 0.26 -12.52 5.34
N GLY A 48 1.42 -12.70 5.97
CA GLY A 48 2.62 -13.23 5.33
C GLY A 48 2.43 -14.65 4.79
N LYS A 49 1.86 -15.56 5.61
CA LYS A 49 1.51 -16.92 5.20
C LYS A 49 0.52 -16.94 4.04
N LYS A 50 -0.50 -16.08 4.07
CA LYS A 50 -1.46 -15.94 2.96
C LYS A 50 -0.78 -15.48 1.68
N GLY A 51 0.17 -14.55 1.78
CA GLY A 51 0.98 -14.08 0.66
C GLY A 51 1.82 -15.20 0.05
N SER A 52 2.60 -15.91 0.87
CA SER A 52 3.48 -16.99 0.42
C SER A 52 2.72 -18.19 -0.14
N ALA A 53 1.56 -18.53 0.44
CA ALA A 53 0.69 -19.61 -0.06
C ALA A 53 0.26 -19.40 -1.51
N ARG A 54 0.02 -18.15 -1.94
CA ARG A 54 -0.30 -17.83 -3.35
C ARG A 54 0.85 -18.19 -4.29
N TYR A 55 2.09 -17.88 -3.91
CA TYR A 55 3.27 -18.23 -4.70
C TYR A 55 3.52 -19.74 -4.71
N ALA A 56 3.36 -20.40 -3.56
CA ALA A 56 3.50 -21.85 -3.44
C ALA A 56 2.50 -22.58 -4.34
N ARG A 57 1.22 -22.17 -4.33
CA ARG A 57 0.18 -22.73 -5.21
C ARG A 57 0.52 -22.55 -6.69
N ARG A 58 0.89 -21.33 -7.11
CA ARG A 58 1.29 -21.07 -8.50
C ARG A 58 2.49 -21.93 -8.91
N ARG A 59 3.47 -22.12 -8.02
CA ARG A 59 4.63 -22.99 -8.28
C ARG A 59 4.21 -24.44 -8.48
N ALA A 60 3.30 -24.96 -7.65
CA ALA A 60 2.78 -26.32 -7.79
C ALA A 60 2.02 -26.51 -9.11
N GLU A 61 1.19 -25.53 -9.50
CA GLU A 61 0.46 -25.54 -10.78
C GLU A 61 1.39 -25.53 -12.00
N LEU A 62 2.51 -24.80 -11.92
CA LEU A 62 3.55 -24.83 -12.97
C LEU A 62 4.28 -26.17 -13.00
N GLN A 63 4.53 -26.77 -11.84
CA GLN A 63 5.23 -28.03 -11.73
C GLN A 63 4.40 -29.22 -12.24
N SER A 64 3.07 -29.17 -12.08
CA SER A 64 2.15 -30.19 -12.64
C SER A 64 1.92 -30.07 -14.15
N GLN A 65 2.36 -28.98 -14.77
CA GLN A 65 2.27 -28.74 -16.21
C GLN A 65 3.60 -29.01 -16.94
N LEU A 66 4.63 -29.49 -16.23
CA LEU A 66 5.85 -29.98 -16.86
C LEU A 66 5.56 -31.37 -17.47
N PRO A 67 6.01 -31.62 -18.71
CA PRO A 67 5.86 -32.92 -19.36
C PRO A 67 6.61 -34.03 -18.63
#